data_AF-T0N0C7-F1
#
_entry.id   AF-T0N0C7-F1
#
_cell.length_a   1.000
_cell.length_b   1.000
_cell.length_c   1.000
_cell.angle_alpha   90.00
_cell.angle_beta   90.00
_cell.angle_gamma   90.00
#
_symmetry.space_group_name_H-M   'P 1'
#
loop_
_entity.id
_entity.type
_entity.pdbx_description
1 polymer ?
#
loop_
_entity_poly.entity_id
_entity_poly.type
_entity_poly.pdbx_seq_one_letter_code
_entity_poly.pdbx_strand_id
1 'polypeptide(L)'
;MKKLRKWEYRILKYFGIDPLKCEKCKKYMVINRIYHPKYGDIRDYYYNKIKDEVKQKINEIKEMHAAVKRATCGKIEPVFK
;
A
#
# COMPACT_ATOMS: atom_id res chain seq x y z
N MET A 1 8.17 27.23 19.51
CA MET A 1 7.77 27.00 18.10
C MET A 1 7.75 25.50 17.81
N LYS A 2 6.59 24.90 17.50
CA LYS A 2 6.50 23.48 17.09
C LYS A 2 7.33 23.30 15.82
N LYS A 3 8.38 22.46 15.88
CA LYS A 3 9.26 22.19 14.72
C LYS A 3 8.41 21.72 13.53
N LEU A 4 8.58 22.38 12.38
CA LEU A 4 7.98 22.10 11.06
C LEU A 4 8.38 20.74 10.46
N ARG A 5 8.48 19.68 11.29
CA ARG A 5 8.86 18.33 10.86
C ARG A 5 7.73 17.62 10.11
N LYS A 6 6.48 18.02 10.36
CA LYS A 6 5.31 17.52 9.64
C LYS A 6 5.22 18.20 8.27
N TRP A 7 5.15 17.40 7.22
CA TRP A 7 5.08 17.88 5.84
C TRP A 7 3.81 18.69 5.57
N GLU A 8 2.71 18.41 6.28
CA GLU A 8 1.46 19.14 6.14
C GLU A 8 1.62 20.63 6.47
N TYR A 9 2.37 20.95 7.53
CA TYR A 9 2.63 22.34 7.92
C TYR A 9 3.55 23.07 6.93
N ARG A 10 4.46 22.36 6.26
CA ARG A 10 5.32 22.96 5.22
C ARG A 10 4.49 23.35 4.00
N ILE A 11 3.53 22.52 3.63
CA ILE A 11 2.57 22.81 2.56
C ILE A 11 1.68 24.00 2.94
N LEU A 12 1.05 23.97 4.12
CA LEU A 12 0.22 25.08 4.61
C LEU A 12 0.97 26.41 4.67
N LYS A 13 2.23 26.40 5.13
CA LYS A 13 3.09 27.59 5.18
C LYS A 13 3.38 28.17 3.79
N TYR A 14 3.54 27.31 2.78
CA TYR A 14 3.90 27.75 1.43
C TYR A 14 2.71 28.32 0.66
N PHE A 15 1.55 27.68 0.78
CA PHE A 15 0.35 28.08 0.03
C PHE A 15 -0.55 29.06 0.80
N GLY A 16 -0.43 29.17 2.13
CA GLY A 16 -1.31 30.00 2.96
C GLY A 16 -2.74 29.46 3.12
N ILE A 17 -3.09 28.46 2.31
CA ILE A 17 -4.36 27.73 2.29
C ILE A 17 -4.07 26.22 2.23
N ASP A 18 -5.04 25.40 2.62
CA ASP A 18 -4.97 23.95 2.43
C ASP A 18 -5.13 23.63 0.93
N PRO A 19 -4.07 23.20 0.21
CA PRO A 19 -4.16 22.97 -1.23
C PRO A 19 -4.99 21.74 -1.59
N LEU A 20 -5.34 20.90 -0.62
CA LEU A 20 -6.28 19.80 -0.82
C LEU A 20 -7.73 20.29 -0.77
N LYS A 21 -8.00 21.55 -0.42
CA LYS A 21 -9.36 22.11 -0.35
C LYS A 21 -9.63 22.98 -1.57
N CYS A 22 -10.65 22.62 -2.35
CA CYS A 22 -11.04 23.40 -3.53
C CYS A 22 -11.49 24.82 -3.12
N GLU A 23 -10.91 25.85 -3.72
CA GLU A 23 -11.25 27.24 -3.39
C GLU A 23 -12.70 27.61 -3.72
N LYS A 24 -13.28 27.01 -4.77
CA LYS A 24 -14.64 27.29 -5.24
C LYS A 24 -15.72 26.58 -4.42
N CYS A 25 -15.62 25.25 -4.29
CA CYS A 25 -16.66 24.45 -3.64
C CYS A 25 -16.35 24.05 -2.19
N LYS A 26 -15.15 24.39 -1.68
CA LYS A 26 -14.67 24.10 -0.32
C LYS A 26 -14.62 22.61 0.07
N LYS A 27 -14.84 21.69 -0.88
CA LYS A 27 -14.69 20.24 -0.69
C LYS A 27 -13.22 19.83 -0.79
N TYR A 28 -12.87 18.71 -0.15
CA TYR A 28 -11.56 18.09 -0.31
C TYR A 28 -11.43 17.51 -1.72
N MET A 29 -10.36 17.90 -2.41
CA MET A 29 -9.98 17.36 -3.70
C MET A 29 -9.45 15.95 -3.49
N VAL A 30 -10.06 14.99 -4.18
CA VAL A 30 -9.53 13.64 -4.25
C VAL A 30 -8.42 13.64 -5.28
N ILE A 31 -7.25 13.14 -4.90
CA ILE A 31 -6.14 12.92 -5.85
C ILE A 31 -6.62 11.86 -6.85
N ASN A 32 -7.00 12.30 -8.05
CA ASN A 32 -7.36 11.41 -9.13
C ASN A 32 -6.09 11.10 -9.93
N ARG A 33 -5.43 9.98 -9.57
CA ARG A 33 -4.29 9.37 -10.28
C ARG A 33 -3.06 10.30 -10.41
N ILE A 34 -1.96 9.92 -9.77
CA ILE A 34 -0.67 10.63 -9.93
C ILE A 34 0.12 9.92 -11.02
N TYR A 35 0.44 10.61 -12.12
CA TYR A 35 1.31 10.05 -13.16
C TYR A 35 2.78 10.37 -12.87
N HIS A 36 3.65 9.38 -13.04
CA HIS A 36 5.11 9.50 -12.93
C HIS A 36 5.79 8.95 -14.19
N PRO A 37 6.75 9.67 -14.81
CA PRO A 37 7.34 9.28 -16.11
C PRO A 37 7.92 7.86 -16.15
N LYS A 38 8.55 7.42 -15.05
CA LYS A 38 9.14 6.07 -14.94
C LYS A 38 8.15 4.97 -14.53
N TYR A 39 7.12 5.32 -13.76
CA TYR A 39 6.29 4.33 -13.05
C TYR A 39 4.83 4.31 -13.54
N GLY A 40 4.48 5.21 -14.47
CA GLY A 40 3.12 5.39 -14.92
C GLY A 40 2.22 5.93 -13.80
N ASP A 41 0.97 5.46 -13.78
CA ASP A 41 0.03 5.77 -12.70
C ASP A 41 0.54 5.16 -11.39
N ILE A 42 0.86 6.02 -10.42
CA ILE A 42 1.40 5.65 -9.11
C ILE A 42 0.42 4.75 -8.34
N ARG A 43 -0.89 4.93 -8.51
CA ARG A 43 -1.87 4.05 -7.85
C ARG A 43 -1.75 2.63 -8.39
N ASP A 44 -1.67 2.50 -9.71
CA ASP A 44 -1.55 1.21 -10.38
C ASP A 44 -0.20 0.56 -10.06
N TYR A 45 0.87 1.34 -9.99
CA TYR A 45 2.19 0.90 -9.54
C TYR A 45 2.15 0.26 -8.15
N TYR A 46 1.60 0.97 -7.15
CA TYR A 46 1.51 0.43 -5.79
C TYR A 46 0.58 -0.78 -5.70
N TYR A 47 -0.54 -0.77 -6.41
CA TYR A 47 -1.47 -1.88 -6.44
C TYR A 47 -0.80 -3.16 -6.98
N ASN A 48 -0.09 -3.05 -8.10
CA ASN A 48 0.63 -4.18 -8.69
C ASN A 48 1.76 -4.68 -7.78
N LYS A 49 2.51 -3.75 -7.17
CA LYS A 49 3.57 -4.11 -6.21
C LYS A 49 3.04 -4.95 -5.05
N ILE A 50 1.96 -4.50 -4.40
CA ILE A 50 1.34 -5.21 -3.28
C ILE A 50 0.82 -6.58 -3.74
N LYS A 51 0.21 -6.63 -4.94
CA LYS A 51 -0.30 -7.88 -5.51
C LYS A 51 0.82 -8.91 -5.72
N ASP A 52 1.98 -8.48 -6.21
CA ASP A 52 3.13 -9.36 -6.44
C ASP A 52 3.74 -9.84 -5.12
N GLU A 53 3.86 -8.96 -4.12
CA GLU A 53 4.31 -9.32 -2.77
C GLU A 53 3.39 -10.36 -2.11
N VAL A 54 2.07 -10.20 -2.24
CA VAL A 54 1.09 -11.18 -1.73
C VAL A 54 1.22 -12.51 -2.47
N LYS A 55 1.42 -12.48 -3.79
CA LYS A 55 1.60 -13.69 -4.61
C LYS A 55 2.86 -14.47 -4.19
N GLN A 56 3.96 -13.79 -3.90
CA GLN A 56 5.19 -14.42 -3.39
C GLN A 56 4.94 -15.11 -2.05
N LYS A 57 4.31 -14.41 -1.09
CA LYS A 57 3.97 -14.99 0.22
C LYS A 57 3.07 -16.23 0.10
N ILE A 58 2.10 -16.23 -0.81
CA ILE A 58 1.25 -17.40 -1.06
C ILE A 58 2.08 -18.58 -1.57
N ASN A 59 3.03 -18.35 -2.47
CA ASN A 59 3.91 -19.40 -2.97
C ASN A 59 4.80 -19.97 -1.86
N GLU A 60 5.41 -19.13 -1.04
CA GLU A 60 6.21 -19.56 0.11
C GLU A 60 5.39 -20.44 1.07
N ILE A 61 4.15 -20.05 1.38
CA ILE A 61 3.24 -20.85 2.22
C ILE A 61 2.95 -22.21 1.58
N LYS A 62 2.72 -22.26 0.27
CA LYS A 62 2.46 -23.52 -0.46
C LYS A 62 3.67 -24.44 -0.42
N GLU A 63 4.87 -23.90 -0.61
CA GLU A 63 6.12 -24.67 -0.57
C GLU A 63 6.38 -25.22 0.83
N MET A 64 6.21 -24.39 1.87
CA MET A 64 6.31 -24.83 3.26
C MET A 64 5.29 -25.92 3.58
N HIS A 65 4.02 -25.74 3.19
CA HIS A 65 2.99 -26.74 3.39
C HIS A 65 3.35 -28.07 2.70
N ALA A 66 3.87 -28.03 1.48
CA ALA A 66 4.35 -29.22 0.77
C ALA A 66 5.55 -29.88 1.45
N ALA A 67 6.47 -29.10 2.01
CA ALA A 67 7.61 -29.60 2.79
C ALA A 67 7.14 -30.29 4.08
N VAL A 68 6.26 -29.65 4.85
CA VAL A 68 5.67 -30.23 6.08
C VAL A 68 4.92 -31.51 5.75
N LYS A 69 4.09 -31.52 4.70
CA LYS A 69 3.34 -32.71 4.27
C LYS A 69 4.25 -33.89 3.92
N ARG A 70 5.40 -33.62 3.27
CA ARG A 70 6.40 -34.65 2.99
C ARG A 70 7.06 -35.14 4.28
N ALA A 71 7.48 -34.24 5.17
CA ALA A 71 8.14 -34.58 6.42
C ALA A 71 7.24 -35.41 7.37
N THR A 72 5.93 -35.15 7.37
CA THR A 72 4.96 -35.88 8.20
C THR A 72 4.39 -37.12 7.51
N CYS A 73 4.92 -37.54 6.36
CA CYS A 73 4.39 -38.64 5.54
C CYS A 73 2.87 -38.51 5.28
N GLY A 74 2.36 -37.29 5.13
CA GLY A 74 0.95 -37.02 4.89
C GLY A 74 0.04 -37.01 6.13
N LYS A 75 0.57 -37.22 7.34
CA LYS A 75 -0.21 -37.18 8.61
C LYS A 75 -0.38 -35.75 9.13
N ILE A 76 -0.98 -34.88 8.33
CA ILE A 76 -1.39 -33.54 8.80
C ILE A 76 -2.89 -33.59 9.09
N GLU A 77 -3.25 -33.56 10.37
CA GLU A 77 -4.65 -33.40 10.79
C GLU A 77 -5.00 -31.90 10.83
N PRO A 78 -6.12 -31.47 10.23
CA PRO A 78 -6.57 -30.09 10.33
C PRO A 78 -6.98 -29.78 11.77
N VAL A 79 -6.40 -28.70 12.32
CA VAL A 79 -6.62 -28.28 13.71
C VAL A 79 -8.01 -27.64 13.91
N PHE A 80 -8.69 -27.27 12.83
CA PHE A 80 -10.02 -26.67 12.89
C PHE A 80 -11.06 -27.65 12.35
N LYS A 81 -12.01 -28.03 13.22
CA LYS A 81 -13.27 -28.74 12.89
C LYS A 81 -14.35 -27.73 12.56
#